data_AF-A0A1J3IXT8-F1
#
_entry.id   AF-A0A1J3IXT8-F1
#
_cell.length_a   1.000
_cell.length_b   1.000
_cell.length_c   1.000
_cell.angle_alpha   90.00
_cell.angle_beta   90.00
_cell.angle_gamma   90.00
#
_symmetry.space_group_name_H-M   'P 1'
#
loop_
_entity.id
_entity.type
_entity.pdbx_description
1 polymer ?
#
loop_
_entity_poly.entity_id
_entity_poly.type
_entity_poly.pdbx_seq_one_letter_code
_entity_poly.pdbx_strand_id
1 'polypeptide(L)'
;FFFFYVQSIIPLVMALPHTVSSPSSLSPTPSFKSKPPFHSSFNPRSLSPRRCKLSSFRCSSSSSSEKHHNTNPPKKSDDVVELPLFPLPLVLFPGAILPLQIFEFRYRIMMHTLLQSDLRFGVVYSDSVSGSAAEVGCVGEVVKHERLVDDRFFLICKGQERFRVTNLVRTKPYLVAEVTWLEDRPSGEENLDALANEVEVLMKEVIRLSNRLNGKAEKEMQDLRRNQFPTPFSFFVGSTFEGAPREQQALLEVEDTAARLKRERETLRNTLNYLTAASAVKDVFPSSS
;
A
#
# COMPACT_ATOMS: atom_id res chain seq x y z
N PHE A 1 -9.64 14.62 -1.87
CA PHE A 1 -10.21 15.42 -0.78
C PHE A 1 -10.77 14.56 0.36
N PHE A 2 -11.62 13.55 0.11
CA PHE A 2 -12.19 12.73 1.20
C PHE A 2 -11.24 11.70 1.85
N PHE A 3 -10.27 11.14 1.11
CA PHE A 3 -9.26 10.23 1.70
C PHE A 3 -8.41 10.97 2.75
N PHE A 4 -7.90 12.16 2.39
CA PHE A 4 -7.30 13.11 3.33
C PHE A 4 -8.24 13.58 4.45
N TYR A 5 -9.55 13.54 4.23
CA TYR A 5 -10.55 13.96 5.22
C TYR A 5 -10.78 12.88 6.28
N VAL A 6 -10.86 11.60 5.89
CA VAL A 6 -10.89 10.46 6.82
C VAL A 6 -9.55 10.33 7.55
N GLN A 7 -8.43 10.54 6.84
CA GLN A 7 -7.09 10.62 7.44
C GLN A 7 -6.91 11.77 8.44
N SER A 8 -7.69 12.85 8.28
CA SER A 8 -7.71 13.98 9.21
C SER A 8 -8.67 13.75 10.39
N ILE A 9 -9.61 12.81 10.29
CA ILE A 9 -10.76 12.64 11.20
C ILE A 9 -10.68 11.41 12.10
N ILE A 10 -9.78 10.46 11.81
CA ILE A 10 -9.44 9.38 12.74
C ILE A 10 -8.09 9.71 13.40
N PRO A 11 -7.97 10.76 14.24
CA PRO A 11 -6.72 10.98 14.95
C PRO A 11 -6.53 9.86 15.97
N LEU A 12 -5.36 9.22 15.95
CA LEU A 12 -4.59 8.63 17.07
C LEU A 12 -5.29 7.68 18.09
N VAL A 13 -6.58 7.37 17.95
CA VAL A 13 -7.31 6.52 18.91
C VAL A 13 -7.04 5.03 18.65
N MET A 14 -6.66 4.66 17.42
CA MET A 14 -6.30 3.28 17.06
C MET A 14 -4.82 2.95 17.33
N ALA A 15 -4.03 3.91 17.82
CA ALA A 15 -2.73 3.62 18.41
C ALA A 15 -2.97 2.93 19.77
N LEU A 16 -3.20 1.62 19.74
CA LEU A 16 -3.30 0.79 20.93
C LEU A 16 -2.07 1.05 21.83
N PRO A 17 -2.25 1.22 23.15
CA PRO A 17 -1.13 1.41 24.05
C PRO A 17 -0.39 0.07 24.19
N HIS A 18 0.76 -0.06 23.53
CA HIS A 18 1.76 -1.03 23.96
C HIS A 18 2.37 -0.53 25.27
N THR A 19 2.22 -1.35 26.29
CA THR A 19 2.69 -1.13 27.65
C THR A 19 4.21 -0.98 27.73
N VAL A 20 4.62 -0.07 28.60
CA VAL A 20 5.98 0.36 28.91
C VAL A 20 6.69 -0.63 29.84
N SER A 21 7.97 -0.92 29.56
CA SER A 21 9.07 -1.13 30.53
C SER A 21 10.36 -1.35 29.71
N SER A 22 11.53 -0.70 29.88
CA SER A 22 12.11 0.16 30.92
C SER A 22 13.29 0.97 30.30
N PRO A 23 13.79 2.08 30.92
CA PRO A 23 14.97 2.80 30.44
C PRO A 23 16.21 2.56 31.32
N SER A 24 17.38 2.39 30.70
CA SER A 24 18.67 2.92 31.19
C SER A 24 19.85 2.42 30.35
N SER A 25 20.56 3.32 29.65
CA SER A 25 21.94 3.70 30.00
C SER A 25 22.63 4.55 28.91
N LEU A 26 23.08 5.71 29.38
CA LEU A 26 24.04 6.72 28.90
C LEU A 26 25.13 6.31 27.89
N SER A 27 25.30 7.17 26.86
CA SER A 27 26.50 7.74 26.15
C SER A 27 27.91 7.13 26.37
N PRO A 28 28.89 7.23 25.41
CA PRO A 28 29.20 8.47 24.68
C PRO A 28 29.66 8.40 23.22
N THR A 29 29.69 9.60 22.64
CA THR A 29 30.23 10.03 21.35
C THR A 29 31.70 9.66 21.13
N PRO A 30 32.18 9.70 19.87
CA PRO A 30 33.09 10.79 19.58
C PRO A 30 32.86 11.48 18.23
N SER A 31 33.07 12.79 18.27
CA SER A 31 33.24 13.70 17.15
C SER A 31 34.55 13.44 16.40
N PHE A 32 34.54 13.48 15.06
CA PHE A 32 35.73 13.93 14.30
C PHE A 32 35.35 14.74 13.05
N LYS A 33 36.21 15.72 12.80
CA LYS A 33 36.02 16.94 12.00
C LYS A 33 36.29 16.76 10.49
N SER A 34 35.48 17.46 9.69
CA SER A 34 35.78 18.29 8.50
C SER A 34 37.12 18.16 7.72
N LYS A 35 37.09 17.99 6.38
CA LYS A 35 37.12 19.02 5.29
C LYS A 35 37.56 18.38 3.92
N PRO A 36 37.29 19.02 2.76
CA PRO A 36 37.44 18.51 1.38
C PRO A 36 38.72 19.09 0.72
N PRO A 37 38.89 19.24 -0.62
CA PRO A 37 38.21 18.68 -1.81
C PRO A 37 39.20 18.07 -2.86
N PHE A 38 38.70 17.40 -3.91
CA PHE A 38 39.41 17.37 -5.20
C PHE A 38 38.45 17.45 -6.40
N HIS A 39 38.74 18.40 -7.27
CA HIS A 39 38.19 18.59 -8.60
C HIS A 39 38.65 17.45 -9.53
N SER A 40 37.76 16.99 -10.41
CA SER A 40 38.15 16.67 -11.79
C SER A 40 36.93 16.73 -12.71
N SER A 41 36.91 17.80 -13.48
CA SER A 41 36.19 17.98 -14.73
C SER A 41 36.47 16.83 -15.70
N PHE A 42 35.42 16.17 -16.22
CA PHE A 42 35.50 15.51 -17.52
C PHE A 42 34.15 15.58 -18.25
N ASN A 43 34.18 16.29 -19.37
CA ASN A 43 33.21 16.31 -20.45
C ASN A 43 33.49 15.07 -21.33
N PRO A 44 32.48 14.40 -21.92
CA PRO A 44 32.38 14.54 -23.38
C PRO A 44 30.96 14.50 -23.96
N ARG A 45 30.74 15.50 -24.81
CA ARG A 45 30.09 15.49 -26.14
C ARG A 45 29.42 14.19 -26.60
N SER A 46 28.11 14.33 -26.80
CA SER A 46 27.34 14.03 -28.01
C SER A 46 27.93 13.05 -29.02
N LEU A 47 27.33 11.86 -29.11
CA LEU A 47 27.28 11.09 -30.34
C LEU A 47 25.88 10.51 -30.51
N SER A 48 25.25 10.92 -31.62
CA SER A 48 24.04 10.34 -32.19
C SER A 48 24.37 9.04 -32.92
N PRO A 49 23.39 8.12 -33.06
CA PRO A 49 23.31 7.34 -34.29
C PRO A 49 21.90 7.32 -34.89
N ARG A 50 21.84 7.90 -36.08
CA ARG A 50 21.18 7.43 -37.30
C ARG A 50 20.18 6.26 -37.18
N ARG A 51 18.91 6.65 -37.32
CA ARG A 51 17.84 6.07 -38.16
C ARG A 51 18.25 4.89 -39.07
N CYS A 52 17.82 3.68 -38.73
CA CYS A 52 17.73 2.54 -39.65
C CYS A 52 16.25 2.33 -40.05
N LYS A 53 15.98 2.43 -41.35
CA LYS A 53 14.70 2.04 -41.97
C LYS A 53 14.62 0.52 -41.99
N LEU A 54 13.53 -0.05 -41.49
CA LEU A 54 13.19 -1.46 -41.70
C LEU A 54 12.05 -1.51 -42.73
N SER A 55 12.38 -1.90 -43.96
CA SER A 55 11.42 -2.20 -45.01
C SER A 55 10.83 -3.60 -44.81
N SER A 56 9.52 -3.69 -44.94
CA SER A 56 8.73 -4.91 -44.93
C SER A 56 9.24 -5.96 -45.91
N PHE A 57 9.37 -7.19 -45.45
CA PHE A 57 9.21 -8.36 -46.31
C PHE A 57 8.17 -9.29 -45.68
N ARG A 58 7.03 -9.39 -46.36
CA ARG A 58 6.09 -10.50 -46.28
C ARG A 58 6.73 -11.69 -47.01
N CYS A 59 6.56 -12.88 -46.46
CA CYS A 59 6.23 -14.06 -47.27
C CYS A 59 5.54 -15.11 -46.39
N SER A 60 4.54 -15.74 -47.00
CA SER A 60 3.59 -16.68 -46.41
C SER A 60 3.90 -18.12 -46.83
N SER A 61 3.43 -19.06 -46.00
CA SER A 61 3.02 -20.46 -46.33
C SER A 61 4.15 -21.46 -46.69
N SER A 62 4.10 -22.76 -46.37
CA SER A 62 2.98 -23.68 -46.14
C SER A 62 3.38 -25.00 -45.46
N SER A 63 2.47 -25.51 -44.62
CA SER A 63 1.92 -26.88 -44.51
C SER A 63 2.78 -28.16 -44.35
N SER A 64 2.30 -28.97 -43.39
CA SER A 64 2.10 -30.44 -43.37
C SER A 64 2.87 -31.16 -42.24
N SER A 65 2.24 -31.53 -41.11
CA SER A 65 1.41 -32.73 -40.84
C SER A 65 2.24 -33.92 -40.35
N GLU A 66 2.17 -34.28 -39.06
CA GLU A 66 1.68 -35.59 -38.57
C GLU A 66 1.83 -35.76 -37.03
N LYS A 67 0.91 -36.57 -36.51
CA LYS A 67 0.48 -36.75 -35.12
C LYS A 67 1.47 -37.58 -34.28
N HIS A 68 1.63 -37.22 -33.01
CA HIS A 68 1.61 -38.18 -31.90
C HIS A 68 1.08 -37.50 -30.64
N HIS A 69 -0.02 -38.05 -30.09
CA HIS A 69 -0.55 -37.69 -28.79
C HIS A 69 0.47 -38.04 -27.71
N ASN A 70 0.99 -37.03 -27.02
CA ASN A 70 1.37 -37.17 -25.63
C ASN A 70 0.69 -36.04 -24.86
N THR A 71 -0.46 -36.36 -24.27
CA THR A 71 -1.26 -35.49 -23.43
C THR A 71 -0.54 -35.24 -22.11
N ASN A 72 0.38 -34.29 -22.11
CA ASN A 72 0.60 -33.47 -20.92
C ASN A 72 -0.31 -32.25 -21.07
N PRO A 73 -1.29 -32.02 -20.17
CA PRO A 73 -2.02 -30.77 -20.19
C PRO A 73 -0.97 -29.64 -20.01
N PRO A 74 -1.05 -28.55 -20.79
CA PRO A 74 -0.18 -27.40 -20.54
C PRO A 74 -0.42 -26.98 -19.09
N LYS A 75 0.64 -27.02 -18.27
CA LYS A 75 0.60 -26.39 -16.95
C LYS A 75 0.06 -24.99 -17.17
N LYS A 76 -1.03 -24.63 -16.50
CA LYS A 76 -1.47 -23.24 -16.39
C LYS A 76 -0.21 -22.43 -16.09
N SER A 77 0.23 -21.61 -17.04
CA SER A 77 1.16 -20.54 -16.71
C SER A 77 0.36 -19.65 -15.78
N ASP A 78 0.43 -19.93 -14.47
CA ASP A 78 0.05 -18.93 -13.49
C ASP A 78 0.79 -17.66 -13.90
N ASP A 79 0.04 -16.57 -13.98
CA ASP A 79 0.41 -15.34 -14.66
C ASP A 79 1.52 -14.63 -13.86
N VAL A 80 2.74 -15.18 -13.94
CA VAL A 80 3.91 -14.72 -13.21
C VAL A 80 4.40 -13.45 -13.90
N VAL A 81 4.37 -12.34 -13.16
CA VAL A 81 4.77 -11.02 -13.64
C VAL A 81 5.98 -10.53 -12.86
N GLU A 82 6.96 -9.92 -13.54
CA GLU A 82 8.04 -9.21 -12.87
C GLU A 82 7.59 -7.80 -12.48
N LEU A 83 7.68 -7.49 -11.19
CA LEU A 83 7.24 -6.22 -10.63
C LEU A 83 8.36 -5.53 -9.84
N PRO A 84 8.70 -4.27 -10.16
CA PRO A 84 9.54 -3.45 -9.28
C PRO A 84 8.88 -3.29 -7.91
N LEU A 85 9.59 -3.59 -6.83
CA LEU A 85 9.05 -3.49 -5.47
C LEU A 85 9.60 -2.27 -4.73
N PHE A 86 8.69 -1.64 -3.98
CA PHE A 86 8.95 -0.54 -3.09
C PHE A 86 8.57 -0.93 -1.65
N PRO A 87 9.55 -1.38 -0.85
CA PRO A 87 9.36 -1.62 0.58
C PRO A 87 9.09 -0.31 1.33
N LEU A 88 7.98 -0.24 2.04
CA LEU A 88 7.58 0.94 2.84
C LEU A 88 7.11 0.52 4.24
N PRO A 89 7.26 1.38 5.27
CA PRO A 89 6.73 1.14 6.62
C PRO A 89 5.21 1.38 6.70
N LEU A 90 4.47 1.09 5.63
CA LEU A 90 3.02 1.24 5.52
C LEU A 90 2.44 0.16 4.61
N VAL A 91 1.12 0.00 4.66
CA VAL A 91 0.36 -0.94 3.85
C VAL A 91 -0.48 -0.17 2.83
N LEU A 92 -0.38 -0.52 1.55
CA LEU A 92 -1.24 0.00 0.50
C LEU A 92 -2.41 -0.97 0.27
N PHE A 93 -3.63 -0.45 0.23
CA PHE A 93 -4.83 -1.22 -0.09
C PHE A 93 -5.34 -0.94 -1.51
N PRO A 94 -6.03 -1.91 -2.14
CA PRO A 94 -6.80 -1.66 -3.34
C PRO A 94 -7.72 -0.44 -3.22
N GLY A 95 -7.67 0.46 -4.21
CA GLY A 95 -8.44 1.69 -4.25
C GLY A 95 -7.91 2.85 -3.39
N ALA A 96 -7.00 2.59 -2.44
CA ALA A 96 -6.44 3.63 -1.58
C ALA A 96 -5.49 4.56 -2.36
N ILE A 97 -5.40 5.82 -1.94
CA ILE A 97 -4.50 6.81 -2.53
C ILE A 97 -3.24 6.96 -1.67
N LEU A 98 -2.08 6.89 -2.30
CA LEU A 98 -0.79 6.97 -1.64
C LEU A 98 0.07 8.10 -2.26
N PRO A 99 0.16 9.26 -1.60
CA PRO A 99 1.15 10.28 -1.92
C PRO A 99 2.54 9.83 -1.48
N LEU A 100 3.54 9.96 -2.35
CA LEU A 100 4.93 9.63 -2.05
C LEU A 100 5.88 10.69 -2.57
N GLN A 101 6.94 10.92 -1.80
CA GLN A 101 8.09 11.70 -2.24
C GLN A 101 9.29 10.78 -2.41
N ILE A 102 9.80 10.71 -3.64
CA ILE A 102 10.95 9.90 -4.01
C ILE A 102 12.20 10.77 -3.92
N PHE A 103 13.03 10.48 -2.92
CA PHE A 103 14.31 11.16 -2.74
C PHE A 103 15.51 10.22 -2.82
N GLU A 104 15.36 8.94 -2.46
CA GLU A 104 16.44 7.97 -2.55
C GLU A 104 16.84 7.69 -4.01
N PHE A 105 18.14 7.67 -4.26
CA PHE A 105 18.70 7.49 -5.61
C PHE A 105 18.21 6.22 -6.32
N ARG A 106 18.12 5.09 -5.60
CA ARG A 106 17.63 3.82 -6.16
C ARG A 106 16.20 3.91 -6.69
N TYR A 107 15.32 4.63 -6.00
CA TYR A 107 13.92 4.78 -6.40
C TYR A 107 13.75 5.87 -7.46
N ARG A 108 14.67 6.85 -7.53
CA ARG A 108 14.75 7.76 -8.68
C ARG A 108 15.04 6.98 -9.97
N ILE A 109 15.96 6.01 -9.93
CA ILE A 109 16.22 5.12 -11.07
C ILE A 109 14.96 4.31 -11.41
N MET A 110 14.30 3.71 -10.40
CA MET A 110 13.04 2.98 -10.60
C MET A 110 12.00 3.85 -11.31
N MET A 111 11.81 5.10 -10.88
CA MET A 111 10.87 6.03 -11.51
C MET A 111 11.22 6.32 -12.97
N HIS A 112 12.49 6.46 -13.32
CA HIS A 112 12.88 6.63 -14.73
C HIS A 112 12.51 5.43 -15.60
N THR A 113 12.57 4.21 -15.05
CA THR A 113 12.08 2.99 -15.73
C THR A 113 10.55 3.00 -15.84
N LEU A 114 9.85 3.34 -14.76
CA LEU A 114 8.39 3.36 -14.73
C LEU A 114 7.77 4.38 -15.71
N LEU A 115 8.42 5.53 -15.90
CA LEU A 115 8.02 6.54 -16.89
C LEU A 115 8.07 6.05 -18.34
N GLN A 116 8.75 4.93 -18.60
CA GLN A 116 8.86 4.29 -19.91
C GLN A 116 8.04 3.00 -20.01
N SER A 117 7.37 2.60 -18.94
CA SER A 117 6.54 1.38 -18.85
C SER A 117 5.07 1.73 -18.59
N ASP A 118 4.39 0.87 -17.85
CA ASP A 118 3.00 0.92 -17.42
C ASP A 118 2.75 1.74 -16.13
N LEU A 119 3.78 2.42 -15.58
CA LEU A 119 3.65 3.22 -14.35
C LEU A 119 3.18 2.43 -13.12
N ARG A 120 3.45 1.12 -13.07
CA ARG A 120 3.05 0.23 -11.98
C ARG A 120 4.25 -0.29 -11.20
N PHE A 121 4.12 -0.36 -9.89
CA PHE A 121 5.10 -0.95 -8.99
C PHE A 121 4.39 -1.60 -7.80
N GLY A 122 5.03 -2.58 -7.16
CA GLY A 122 4.50 -3.24 -5.99
C GLY A 122 4.88 -2.49 -4.72
N VAL A 123 3.91 -2.19 -3.87
CA VAL A 123 4.17 -1.74 -2.50
C VAL A 123 4.09 -2.94 -1.58
N VAL A 124 5.17 -3.20 -0.84
CA VAL A 124 5.23 -4.24 0.18
C VAL A 124 5.50 -3.59 1.54
N TYR A 125 4.76 -4.02 2.56
CA TYR A 125 5.04 -3.59 3.92
C TYR A 125 6.40 -4.11 4.35
N SER A 126 7.22 -3.24 4.93
CA SER A 126 8.49 -3.61 5.52
C SER A 126 8.60 -3.02 6.92
N ASP A 127 8.85 -3.90 7.87
CA ASP A 127 9.11 -3.51 9.25
C ASP A 127 10.54 -2.97 9.34
N SER A 128 10.67 -1.67 9.66
CA SER A 128 11.97 -1.01 9.82
C SER A 128 12.83 -1.61 10.93
N VAL A 129 12.21 -2.29 11.92
CA VAL A 129 12.94 -2.86 13.07
C VAL A 129 13.55 -4.21 12.71
N SER A 130 12.76 -5.10 12.12
CA SER A 130 13.24 -6.44 11.73
C SER A 130 13.91 -6.47 10.35
N GLY A 131 13.65 -5.48 9.50
CA GLY A 131 14.08 -5.46 8.10
C GLY A 131 13.33 -6.47 7.22
N SER A 132 12.34 -7.18 7.76
CA SER A 132 11.53 -8.13 7.01
C SER A 132 10.54 -7.40 6.11
N ALA A 133 10.38 -7.87 4.88
CA ALA A 133 9.31 -7.46 3.98
C ALA A 133 8.19 -8.51 4.00
N ALA A 134 6.94 -8.07 3.88
CA ALA A 134 5.81 -8.95 3.74
C ALA A 134 5.78 -9.60 2.35
N GLU A 135 5.21 -10.80 2.27
CA GLU A 135 5.07 -11.54 1.02
C GLU A 135 3.89 -11.05 0.18
N VAL A 136 2.87 -10.47 0.82
CA VAL A 136 1.70 -9.90 0.14
C VAL A 136 1.80 -8.39 0.09
N GLY A 137 1.61 -7.83 -1.09
CA GLY A 137 1.60 -6.40 -1.35
C GLY A 137 0.42 -5.98 -2.21
N CYS A 138 0.40 -4.69 -2.55
CA CYS A 138 -0.57 -4.12 -3.48
C CYS A 138 0.13 -3.32 -4.56
N VAL A 139 -0.33 -3.45 -5.81
CA VAL A 139 0.18 -2.67 -6.92
C VAL A 139 -0.22 -1.21 -6.74
N GLY A 140 0.76 -0.31 -6.74
CA GLY A 140 0.56 1.12 -6.90
C GLY A 140 0.68 1.51 -8.36
N GLU A 141 -0.38 2.09 -8.91
CA GLU A 141 -0.35 2.74 -10.22
C GLU A 141 -0.16 4.25 -10.03
N VAL A 142 0.83 4.84 -10.68
CA VAL A 142 1.07 6.29 -10.63
C VAL A 142 -0.03 7.02 -11.41
N VAL A 143 -0.89 7.76 -10.70
CA VAL A 143 -1.97 8.56 -11.31
C VAL A 143 -1.55 10.01 -11.56
N LYS A 144 -0.55 10.51 -10.82
CA LYS A 144 0.06 11.83 -11.04
C LYS A 144 1.51 11.80 -10.60
N HIS A 145 2.39 12.45 -11.36
CA HIS A 145 3.79 12.64 -10.96
C HIS A 145 4.28 14.04 -11.32
N GLU A 146 5.22 14.55 -10.54
CA GLU A 146 5.92 15.82 -10.74
C GLU A 146 7.41 15.61 -10.47
N ARG A 147 8.26 15.97 -11.44
CA ARG A 147 9.72 15.96 -11.27
C ARG A 147 10.16 17.29 -10.66
N LEU A 148 10.89 17.20 -9.56
CA LEU A 148 11.46 18.34 -8.86
C LEU A 148 12.85 18.68 -9.44
N VAL A 149 13.35 19.86 -9.09
CA VAL A 149 14.59 20.45 -9.64
C VAL A 149 15.88 19.65 -9.38
N ASP A 150 15.83 18.72 -8.43
CA ASP A 150 16.95 17.86 -8.01
C ASP A 150 16.72 16.37 -8.34
N ASP A 151 15.88 16.10 -9.35
CA ASP A 151 15.51 14.76 -9.79
C ASP A 151 14.79 13.92 -8.74
N ARG A 152 14.29 14.56 -7.68
CA ARG A 152 13.26 13.96 -6.83
C ARG A 152 11.94 13.94 -7.57
N PHE A 153 11.05 13.05 -7.13
CA PHE A 153 9.69 13.01 -7.63
C PHE A 153 8.71 13.19 -6.48
N PHE A 154 7.65 13.94 -6.73
CA PHE A 154 6.42 13.82 -5.97
C PHE A 154 5.42 13.06 -6.82
N LEU A 155 4.76 12.06 -6.25
CA LEU A 155 3.80 11.24 -6.96
C LEU A 155 2.59 10.90 -6.12
N ILE A 156 1.46 10.77 -6.80
CA ILE A 156 0.22 10.25 -6.25
C ILE A 156 -0.02 8.91 -6.93
N CYS A 157 -0.17 7.86 -6.14
CA CYS A 157 -0.51 6.53 -6.60
C CYS A 157 -1.91 6.13 -6.14
N LYS A 158 -2.51 5.21 -6.89
CA LYS A 158 -3.72 4.50 -6.49
C LYS A 158 -3.40 3.01 -6.38
N GLY A 159 -3.82 2.39 -5.28
CA GLY A 159 -3.75 0.94 -5.11
C GLY A 159 -4.67 0.24 -6.11
N GLN A 160 -4.19 -0.84 -6.73
CA GLN A 160 -4.91 -1.68 -7.67
C GLN A 160 -5.09 -3.07 -7.07
N GLU A 161 -4.60 -4.12 -7.73
CA GLU A 161 -4.72 -5.50 -7.26
C GLU A 161 -3.69 -5.83 -6.17
N ARG A 162 -4.01 -6.85 -5.37
CA ARG A 162 -3.04 -7.47 -4.46
C ARG A 162 -2.21 -8.49 -5.22
N PHE A 163 -1.00 -8.71 -4.76
CA PHE A 163 -0.11 -9.73 -5.29
C PHE A 163 0.63 -10.43 -4.16
N ARG A 164 1.10 -11.64 -4.44
CA ARG A 164 2.03 -12.39 -3.60
C ARG A 164 3.37 -12.50 -4.30
N VAL A 165 4.44 -12.17 -3.59
CA VAL A 165 5.83 -12.35 -4.03
C VAL A 165 6.13 -13.84 -4.06
N THR A 166 6.54 -14.37 -5.21
CA THR A 166 6.95 -15.77 -5.35
C THR A 166 8.46 -15.91 -5.34
N ASN A 167 9.19 -14.99 -5.97
CA ASN A 167 10.64 -15.05 -6.07
C ASN A 167 11.26 -13.67 -6.26
N LEU A 168 12.42 -13.44 -5.65
CA LEU A 168 13.17 -12.19 -5.79
C LEU A 168 14.17 -12.30 -6.94
N VAL A 169 13.88 -11.63 -8.05
CA VAL A 169 14.68 -11.69 -9.28
C VAL A 169 15.93 -10.81 -9.17
N ARG A 170 15.78 -9.60 -8.61
CA ARG A 170 16.86 -8.62 -8.54
C ARG A 170 16.77 -7.78 -7.28
N THR A 171 17.92 -7.43 -6.70
CA THR A 171 17.98 -6.61 -5.47
C THR A 171 18.57 -5.22 -5.67
N LYS A 172 19.30 -4.98 -6.77
CA LYS A 172 20.01 -3.71 -7.03
C LYS A 172 19.74 -3.18 -8.43
N PRO A 173 19.61 -1.85 -8.62
CA PRO A 173 19.55 -0.80 -7.58
C PRO A 173 18.32 -0.85 -6.67
N TYR A 174 17.23 -1.47 -7.10
CA TYR A 174 15.98 -1.65 -6.34
C TYR A 174 15.50 -3.09 -6.50
N LEU A 175 14.53 -3.49 -5.68
CA LEU A 175 13.98 -4.84 -5.68
C LEU A 175 13.09 -5.05 -6.92
N VAL A 176 13.21 -6.22 -7.54
CA VAL A 176 12.28 -6.72 -8.56
C VAL A 176 11.96 -8.16 -8.19
N ALA A 177 10.69 -8.49 -8.18
CA ALA A 177 10.23 -9.83 -7.86
C ALA A 177 9.28 -10.36 -8.93
N GLU A 178 9.28 -11.67 -9.09
CA GLU A 178 8.17 -12.39 -9.69
C GLU A 178 7.02 -12.41 -8.68
N VAL A 179 5.82 -12.13 -9.18
CA VAL A 179 4.61 -12.07 -8.38
C VAL A 179 3.47 -12.83 -9.03
N THR A 180 2.54 -13.28 -8.20
CA THR A 180 1.25 -13.86 -8.62
C THR A 180 0.11 -13.01 -8.07
N TRP A 181 -0.93 -12.79 -8.88
CA TRP A 181 -2.11 -12.04 -8.47
C TRP A 181 -2.87 -12.73 -7.33
N LEU A 182 -3.32 -11.95 -6.35
CA LEU A 182 -4.03 -12.43 -5.17
C LEU A 182 -5.49 -11.97 -5.18
N GLU A 183 -6.36 -12.87 -5.63
CA GLU A 183 -7.82 -12.67 -5.69
C GLU A 183 -8.50 -13.18 -4.42
N ASP A 184 -9.64 -12.57 -4.06
CA ASP A 184 -10.48 -13.10 -2.98
C ASP A 184 -11.18 -14.39 -3.44
N ARG A 185 -11.15 -15.40 -2.58
CA ARG A 185 -11.95 -16.61 -2.73
C ARG A 185 -13.42 -16.25 -2.52
N PRO A 186 -14.35 -16.95 -3.20
CA PRO A 186 -15.76 -16.76 -2.93
C PRO A 186 -16.01 -17.06 -1.45
N SER A 187 -16.59 -16.08 -0.75
CA SER A 187 -17.10 -16.31 0.60
C SER A 187 -18.18 -17.40 0.57
N GLY A 188 -18.34 -18.13 1.68
CA GLY A 188 -19.38 -19.15 1.83
C GLY A 188 -20.81 -18.58 1.78
N GLU A 189 -21.74 -19.19 2.52
CA GLU A 189 -23.17 -18.77 2.53
C GLU A 189 -23.44 -17.46 3.31
N GLU A 190 -22.41 -16.67 3.59
CA GLU A 190 -22.54 -15.47 4.41
C GLU A 190 -23.14 -14.30 3.63
N ASN A 191 -24.04 -13.55 4.28
CA ASN A 191 -24.60 -12.33 3.71
C ASN A 191 -23.59 -11.18 3.84
N LEU A 192 -22.77 -10.99 2.81
CA LEU A 192 -21.74 -9.96 2.76
C LEU A 192 -22.28 -8.54 2.90
N ASP A 193 -23.46 -8.25 2.36
CA ASP A 193 -24.06 -6.92 2.48
C ASP A 193 -24.52 -6.62 3.90
N ALA A 194 -25.08 -7.62 4.61
CA ALA A 194 -25.41 -7.46 6.02
C ALA A 194 -24.16 -7.18 6.87
N LEU A 195 -23.07 -7.93 6.65
CA LEU A 195 -21.79 -7.69 7.34
C LEU A 195 -21.21 -6.32 7.02
N ALA A 196 -21.21 -5.90 5.75
CA ALA A 196 -20.73 -4.59 5.34
C ALA A 196 -21.54 -3.46 5.98
N ASN A 197 -22.87 -3.61 6.09
CA ASN A 197 -23.74 -2.64 6.76
C ASN A 197 -23.45 -2.56 8.27
N GLU A 198 -23.22 -3.69 8.94
CA GLU A 198 -22.80 -3.69 10.36
C GLU A 198 -21.48 -2.92 10.57
N VAL A 199 -20.49 -3.18 9.70
CA VAL A 199 -19.19 -2.49 9.73
C VAL A 199 -19.36 -0.99 9.48
N GLU A 200 -20.19 -0.60 8.52
CA GLU A 200 -20.46 0.80 8.22
C GLU A 200 -21.06 1.54 9.42
N VAL A 201 -22.04 0.93 10.10
CA VAL A 201 -22.67 1.51 11.30
C VAL A 201 -21.63 1.72 12.41
N LEU A 202 -20.80 0.71 12.68
CA LEU A 202 -19.74 0.83 13.70
C LEU A 202 -18.72 1.92 13.35
N MET A 203 -18.33 2.00 12.08
CA MET A 203 -17.39 3.01 11.61
C MET A 203 -17.96 4.44 11.78
N LYS A 204 -19.25 4.65 11.46
CA LYS A 204 -19.93 5.94 11.70
C LYS A 204 -19.93 6.32 13.17
N GLU A 205 -20.21 5.37 14.07
CA GLU A 205 -20.19 5.61 15.51
C GLU A 205 -18.78 5.94 16.04
N VAL A 206 -17.76 5.19 15.61
CA VAL A 206 -16.35 5.48 15.95
C VAL A 206 -15.97 6.89 15.51
N ILE A 207 -16.31 7.29 14.28
CA ILE A 207 -16.02 8.63 13.78
C ILE A 207 -16.78 9.70 14.58
N ARG A 208 -18.06 9.46 14.91
CA ARG A 208 -18.88 10.38 15.69
C ARG A 208 -18.28 10.62 17.08
N LEU A 209 -17.95 9.56 17.81
CA LEU A 209 -17.35 9.66 19.13
C LEU A 209 -15.96 10.30 19.10
N SER A 210 -15.13 9.94 18.12
CA SER A 210 -13.81 10.53 17.92
C SER A 210 -13.91 12.05 17.72
N ASN A 211 -14.77 12.50 16.79
CA ASN A 211 -14.98 13.94 16.56
C ASN A 211 -15.43 14.69 17.81
N ARG A 212 -16.35 14.11 18.58
CA ARG A 212 -16.81 14.68 19.85
C ARG A 212 -15.67 14.83 20.86
N LEU A 213 -14.84 13.80 21.01
CA LEU A 213 -13.69 13.85 21.92
C LEU A 213 -12.65 14.89 21.49
N ASN A 214 -12.45 15.07 20.18
CA ASN A 214 -11.53 16.06 19.63
C ASN A 214 -12.12 17.48 19.50
N GLY A 215 -13.37 17.71 19.94
CA GLY A 215 -14.01 19.03 19.85
C GLY A 215 -14.30 19.50 18.42
N LYS A 216 -14.37 18.57 17.47
CA LYS A 216 -14.72 18.87 16.08
C LYS A 216 -16.23 18.88 15.93
N ALA A 217 -16.75 19.84 15.16
CA ALA A 217 -18.18 19.94 14.89
C ALA A 217 -18.70 18.65 14.23
N GLU A 218 -19.87 18.20 14.66
CA GLU A 218 -20.60 17.12 14.01
C GLU A 218 -20.94 17.56 12.59
N LYS A 219 -20.41 16.85 11.60
CA LYS A 219 -20.83 16.98 10.21
C LYS A 219 -21.62 15.73 9.87
N GLU A 220 -22.71 15.93 9.12
CA GLU A 220 -23.49 14.81 8.60
C GLU A 220 -22.55 13.84 7.87
N MET A 221 -22.45 12.63 8.40
CA MET A 221 -21.66 11.58 7.78
C MET A 221 -22.46 11.04 6.61
N GLN A 222 -22.01 11.35 5.39
CA GLN A 222 -22.58 10.74 4.18
C GLN A 222 -22.41 9.21 4.22
N ASP A 223 -23.13 8.52 3.33
CA ASP A 223 -22.92 7.09 3.05
C ASP A 223 -21.41 6.82 2.84
N LEU A 224 -20.83 6.03 3.74
CA LEU A 224 -19.40 5.70 3.71
C LEU A 224 -19.14 4.59 2.69
N ARG A 225 -20.11 3.69 2.49
CA ARG A 225 -20.02 2.65 1.46
C ARG A 225 -20.02 3.26 0.07
N ARG A 226 -20.73 4.38 -0.17
CA ARG A 226 -20.82 5.03 -1.50
C ARG A 226 -21.22 4.06 -2.60
N ASN A 227 -22.21 3.21 -2.32
CA ASN A 227 -22.65 2.15 -3.22
C ASN A 227 -21.55 1.14 -3.61
N GLN A 228 -20.46 1.04 -2.84
CA GLN A 228 -19.44 0.02 -3.06
C GLN A 228 -19.95 -1.36 -2.66
N PHE A 229 -19.56 -2.35 -3.46
CA PHE A 229 -19.70 -3.76 -3.09
C PHE A 229 -18.92 -4.09 -1.80
N PRO A 230 -19.29 -5.16 -1.08
CA PRO A 230 -18.66 -5.52 0.19
C PRO A 230 -17.13 -5.68 0.11
N THR A 231 -16.60 -6.23 -0.98
CA THR A 231 -15.15 -6.45 -1.15
C THR A 231 -14.36 -5.14 -1.22
N PRO A 232 -14.60 -4.21 -2.17
CA PRO A 232 -13.94 -2.90 -2.15
C PRO A 232 -14.14 -2.13 -0.84
N PHE A 233 -15.33 -2.24 -0.24
CA PHE A 233 -15.61 -1.58 1.04
C PHE A 233 -14.71 -2.11 2.16
N SER A 234 -14.49 -3.42 2.25
CA SER A 234 -13.56 -3.99 3.24
C SER A 234 -12.12 -3.46 3.07
N PHE A 235 -11.60 -3.38 1.83
CA PHE A 235 -10.28 -2.77 1.60
C PHE A 235 -10.23 -1.29 2.00
N PHE A 236 -11.30 -0.54 1.75
CA PHE A 236 -11.42 0.83 2.23
C PHE A 236 -11.36 0.90 3.76
N VAL A 237 -12.16 0.08 4.46
CA VAL A 237 -12.17 0.04 5.94
C VAL A 237 -10.79 -0.32 6.49
N GLY A 238 -10.16 -1.38 5.99
CA GLY A 238 -8.80 -1.77 6.39
C GLY A 238 -7.76 -0.65 6.18
N SER A 239 -7.91 0.15 5.12
CA SER A 239 -7.02 1.31 4.88
C SER A 239 -7.13 2.42 5.94
N THR A 240 -8.21 2.44 6.73
CA THR A 240 -8.46 3.48 7.74
C THR A 240 -7.87 3.18 9.12
N PHE A 241 -7.31 1.98 9.34
CA PHE A 241 -6.72 1.59 10.63
C PHE A 241 -5.31 2.16 10.83
N GLU A 242 -5.26 3.49 11.00
CA GLU A 242 -4.04 4.25 11.17
C GLU A 242 -3.24 3.84 12.42
N GLY A 243 -1.91 3.85 12.29
CA GLY A 243 -1.01 3.48 13.38
C GLY A 243 -0.94 1.98 13.69
N ALA A 244 -1.69 1.15 12.97
CA ALA A 244 -1.70 -0.30 13.13
C ALA A 244 -1.25 -1.05 11.86
N PRO A 245 -0.03 -0.80 11.32
CA PRO A 245 0.41 -1.38 10.05
C PRO A 245 0.43 -2.92 10.06
N ARG A 246 0.64 -3.54 11.22
CA ARG A 246 0.56 -5.00 11.37
C ARG A 246 -0.86 -5.54 11.20
N GLU A 247 -1.85 -4.83 11.73
CA GLU A 247 -3.26 -5.20 11.56
C GLU A 247 -3.70 -4.95 10.12
N GLN A 248 -3.28 -3.82 9.53
CA GLN A 248 -3.49 -3.54 8.12
C GLN A 248 -2.89 -4.63 7.22
N GLN A 249 -1.67 -5.07 7.51
CA GLN A 249 -1.03 -6.14 6.73
C GLN A 249 -1.82 -7.45 6.86
N ALA A 250 -2.24 -7.80 8.09
CA ALA A 250 -3.05 -8.98 8.30
C ALA A 250 -4.39 -8.92 7.54
N LEU A 251 -5.04 -7.76 7.46
CA LEU A 251 -6.27 -7.57 6.68
C LEU A 251 -6.04 -7.65 5.16
N LEU A 252 -4.92 -7.11 4.68
CA LEU A 252 -4.54 -7.20 3.27
C LEU A 252 -4.32 -8.67 2.85
N GLU A 253 -3.80 -9.49 3.74
CA GLU A 253 -3.51 -10.93 3.51
C GLU A 253 -4.73 -11.84 3.57
N VAL A 254 -5.84 -11.42 4.17
CA VAL A 254 -7.07 -12.21 4.21
C VAL A 254 -7.63 -12.38 2.79
N GLU A 255 -7.88 -13.62 2.37
CA GLU A 255 -8.40 -13.97 1.03
C GLU A 255 -9.92 -14.18 1.00
N ASP A 256 -10.64 -13.91 2.09
CA ASP A 256 -12.10 -14.03 2.18
C ASP A 256 -12.71 -12.71 2.68
N THR A 257 -13.58 -12.11 1.89
CA THR A 257 -14.22 -10.83 2.21
C THR A 257 -15.01 -10.87 3.50
N ALA A 258 -15.76 -11.95 3.76
CA ALA A 258 -16.55 -12.09 4.97
C ALA A 258 -15.65 -12.19 6.21
N ALA A 259 -14.55 -12.96 6.11
CA ALA A 259 -13.55 -13.04 7.17
C ALA A 259 -12.89 -11.68 7.44
N ARG A 260 -12.60 -10.91 6.38
CA ARG A 260 -12.04 -9.56 6.49
C ARG A 260 -13.00 -8.60 7.21
N LEU A 261 -14.26 -8.54 6.76
CA LEU A 261 -15.30 -7.72 7.37
C LEU A 261 -15.57 -8.10 8.82
N LYS A 262 -15.56 -9.38 9.17
CA LYS A 262 -15.72 -9.85 10.56
C LYS A 262 -14.59 -9.37 11.47
N ARG A 263 -13.35 -9.40 10.97
CA ARG A 263 -12.17 -8.91 11.71
C ARG A 263 -12.18 -7.39 11.87
N GLU A 264 -12.56 -6.66 10.83
CA GLU A 264 -12.76 -5.21 10.88
C GLU A 264 -13.86 -4.84 11.87
N ARG A 265 -14.99 -5.54 11.83
CA ARG A 265 -16.11 -5.36 12.77
C ARG A 265 -15.67 -5.53 14.22
N GLU A 266 -14.89 -6.55 14.52
CA GLU A 266 -14.37 -6.80 15.87
C GLU A 266 -13.42 -5.67 16.32
N THR A 267 -12.51 -5.26 15.44
CA THR A 267 -11.57 -4.16 15.69
C THR A 267 -12.31 -2.84 15.96
N LEU A 268 -13.34 -2.53 15.17
CA LEU A 268 -14.18 -1.35 15.34
C LEU A 268 -15.00 -1.39 16.63
N ARG A 269 -15.55 -2.55 17.02
CA ARG A 269 -16.26 -2.72 18.30
C ARG A 269 -15.35 -2.44 19.48
N ASN A 270 -14.14 -3.00 19.47
CA ASN A 270 -13.17 -2.77 20.54
C ASN A 270 -12.77 -1.30 20.64
N THR A 271 -12.59 -0.64 19.49
CA THR A 271 -12.32 0.80 19.42
C THR A 271 -13.49 1.62 19.96
N LEU A 272 -14.72 1.26 19.60
CA LEU A 272 -15.93 1.94 20.06
C LEU A 272 -16.10 1.81 21.58
N ASN A 273 -15.84 0.63 22.14
CA ASN A 273 -15.88 0.40 23.59
C ASN A 273 -14.87 1.29 24.31
N TYR A 274 -13.64 1.37 23.82
CA TYR A 274 -12.61 2.26 24.36
C TYR A 274 -13.01 3.73 24.30
N LEU A 275 -13.51 4.20 23.14
CA LEU A 275 -13.98 5.57 22.95
C LEU A 275 -15.15 5.94 23.86
N THR A 276 -16.08 5.02 24.05
CA THR A 276 -17.23 5.21 24.93
C THR A 276 -16.77 5.38 26.37
N ALA A 277 -15.84 4.54 26.84
CA ALA A 277 -15.23 4.67 28.17
C ALA A 277 -14.46 5.99 28.31
N ALA A 278 -13.66 6.37 27.32
CA ALA A 278 -12.90 7.62 27.33
C ALA A 278 -13.82 8.87 27.36
N SER A 279 -14.94 8.86 26.63
CA SER A 279 -15.93 9.93 26.66
C SER A 279 -16.57 10.06 28.04
N ALA A 280 -16.96 8.95 28.67
CA ALA A 280 -17.57 8.99 30.00
C ALA A 280 -16.62 9.62 31.05
N VAL A 281 -15.32 9.32 30.99
CA VAL A 281 -14.32 9.93 31.88
C VAL A 281 -14.21 11.44 31.64
N LYS A 282 -14.19 11.87 30.37
CA LYS A 282 -14.13 13.30 30.01
C LYS A 282 -15.35 14.08 30.51
N ASP A 283 -16.52 13.47 30.47
CA ASP A 283 -17.77 14.08 30.94
C ASP A 283 -17.80 14.22 32.47
N VAL A 284 -17.15 13.30 33.21
CA VAL A 284 -17.06 13.33 34.68
C VAL A 284 -15.99 14.31 35.17
N PHE A 285 -14.89 14.47 34.43
CA PHE A 285 -13.81 15.40 34.77
C PHE A 285 -13.66 16.49 33.69
N PRO A 286 -14.62 17.42 33.57
CA PRO A 286 -14.44 18.56 32.68
C PRO A 286 -13.22 19.34 33.17
N SER A 287 -12.15 19.36 32.37
CA SER A 287 -10.92 20.08 32.68
C SER A 287 -11.26 21.53 33.01
N SER A 288 -11.16 21.88 34.29
CA SER A 288 -11.36 23.23 34.81
C SER A 288 -10.35 24.12 34.11
N SER A 289 -10.83 25.05 33.28
CA SER A 289 -9.99 26.06 32.62
C SER A 289 -9.56 27.14 33.60
#